data_AF-L0RBZ9-F1
#
_entry.id   AF-L0RBZ9-F1
#
_cell.length_a   1.000
_cell.length_b   1.000
_cell.length_c   1.000
_cell.angle_alpha   90.00
_cell.angle_beta   90.00
_cell.angle_gamma   90.00
#
_symmetry.space_group_name_H-M   'P 1'
#
loop_
_entity.id
_entity.type
_entity.pdbx_description
1 polymer ?
#
loop_
_entity_poly.entity_id
_entity_poly.type
_entity_poly.pdbx_seq_one_letter_code
_entity_poly.pdbx_strand_id
1 'polypeptide(L)' 'MKADIFTVDIDKTHLKPVYNPLSHIIHCAGGQDVRLTVCGRKFFTLMENI' A
#
# COMPACT_ATOMS: atom_id res chain seq x y z
N MET A 1 -13.02 16.40 -7.59
CA MET A 1 -12.65 14.99 -7.38
C MET A 1 -12.29 14.81 -5.90
N LYS A 2 -12.86 13.83 -5.18
CA LYS A 2 -12.36 13.44 -3.85
C LYS A 2 -11.03 12.69 -4.05
N ALA A 3 -10.00 13.02 -3.28
CA ALA A 3 -8.71 12.35 -3.35
C ALA A 3 -8.74 11.14 -2.40
N ASP A 4 -9.07 9.98 -2.96
CA ASP A 4 -9.02 8.71 -2.25
C ASP A 4 -7.81 7.94 -2.80
N ILE A 5 -6.77 7.79 -1.98
CA ILE A 5 -5.46 7.27 -2.37
C ILE A 5 -4.94 6.35 -1.26
N PHE A 6 -4.20 5.30 -1.60
CA PHE A 6 -3.43 4.52 -0.65
C PHE A 6 -2.00 4.31 -1.13
N THR A 7 -1.09 4.01 -0.21
CA THR A 7 0.32 3.69 -0.51
C THR A 7 0.63 2.27 -0.04
N VAL A 8 1.37 1.52 -0.85
CA VAL A 8 1.84 0.17 -0.54
C VAL A 8 3.34 0.19 -0.29
N ASP A 9 3.80 -0.49 0.76
CA ASP A 9 5.22 -0.68 1.04
C ASP A 9 5.80 -1.81 0.18
N ILE A 10 6.40 -1.43 -0.95
CA ILE A 10 7.03 -2.35 -1.91
C ILE A 10 8.42 -2.84 -1.48
N ASP A 11 8.95 -2.36 -0.34
CA ASP A 11 10.28 -2.76 0.12
C ASP A 11 10.30 -4.09 0.90
N LYS A 12 9.12 -4.59 1.27
CA LYS A 12 8.97 -5.86 1.97
C LYS A 12 9.47 -7.04 1.14
N THR A 13 10.13 -7.99 1.80
CA THR A 13 10.81 -9.12 1.16
C THR A 13 9.89 -9.97 0.27
N HIS A 14 8.62 -10.17 0.66
CA HIS A 14 7.66 -10.96 -0.13
C HIS A 14 7.14 -10.24 -1.38
N LEU A 15 7.42 -8.94 -1.52
CA LEU A 15 7.07 -8.12 -2.68
C LEU A 15 8.27 -7.87 -3.62
N LYS A 16 9.40 -8.54 -3.41
CA LYS A 16 10.57 -8.40 -4.28
C LYS A 16 10.84 -9.66 -5.11
N PRO A 17 11.31 -9.50 -6.36
CA PRO A 17 11.53 -8.25 -7.11
C PRO A 17 10.24 -7.68 -7.75
N VAL A 18 10.23 -6.37 -8.04
CA VAL A 18 9.12 -5.69 -8.73
C VAL A 18 9.46 -5.45 -10.20
N TYR A 19 8.88 -6.24 -11.11
CA TYR A 19 9.06 -6.06 -12.57
C TYR A 19 8.03 -5.11 -13.18
N ASN A 20 6.78 -5.18 -12.72
CA ASN A 20 5.69 -4.31 -13.14
C ASN A 20 4.86 -3.93 -11.89
N PRO A 21 4.87 -2.66 -11.46
CA PRO A 21 4.18 -2.25 -10.23
C PRO A 21 2.67 -2.51 -10.23
N LEU A 22 1.99 -2.35 -11.37
CA LEU A 22 0.54 -2.58 -11.45
C LEU A 22 0.21 -4.06 -11.29
N SER A 23 0.86 -4.93 -12.05
CA SER A 23 0.70 -6.38 -11.90
C SER A 23 1.07 -6.83 -10.47
N HIS A 24 2.09 -6.21 -9.88
CA HIS A 24 2.53 -6.53 -8.52
C HIS A 24 1.47 -6.16 -7.46
N ILE A 25 0.82 -5.02 -7.61
CA ILE A 25 -0.29 -4.62 -6.73
C ILE A 25 -1.48 -5.59 -6.86
N ILE A 26 -1.81 -6.02 -8.07
CA ILE A 26 -2.97 -6.89 -8.30
C ILE A 26 -2.74 -8.33 -7.83
N HIS A 27 -1.52 -8.86 -7.97
CA HIS A 27 -1.25 -10.29 -7.77
C HIS A 27 -0.43 -10.63 -6.54
N CYS A 28 0.35 -9.69 -5.99
CA CYS A 28 1.31 -9.96 -4.92
C CYS A 28 1.01 -9.21 -3.62
N ALA A 29 0.51 -7.98 -3.71
CA ALA A 29 0.25 -7.14 -2.53
C ALA A 29 -0.98 -7.60 -1.73
N GLY A 30 -0.87 -7.53 -0.40
CA GLY A 30 -1.97 -7.76 0.54
C GLY A 30 -2.33 -6.52 1.36
N GLY A 31 -3.40 -6.61 2.15
CA GLY A 31 -3.86 -5.51 3.01
C GLY A 31 -2.81 -5.10 4.07
N GLN A 32 -1.99 -6.04 4.52
CA GLN A 32 -0.88 -5.79 5.44
C GLN A 32 0.24 -4.94 4.83
N ASP A 33 0.26 -4.79 3.51
CA ASP A 33 1.27 -4.03 2.77
C ASP A 33 0.88 -2.57 2.56
N VAL A 34 -0.36 -2.20 2.92
CA VAL A 34 -0.80 -0.81 2.90
C VAL A 34 -0.23 -0.04 4.09
N ARG A 35 0.47 1.07 3.82
CA ARG A 35 1.07 1.92 4.86
C ARG A 35 0.19 3.09 5.28
N LEU A 36 -0.49 3.69 4.30
CA LEU A 36 -1.33 4.86 4.48
C LEU A 36 -2.51 4.80 3.51
N THR A 37 -3.69 5.12 4.01
CA THR A 37 -4.88 5.39 3.21
C THR A 37 -5.37 6.81 3.51
N VAL A 38 -5.65 7.57 2.46
CA VAL A 38 -6.31 8.87 2.55
C VAL A 38 -7.70 8.74 1.96
N CYS A 39 -8.73 9.05 2.73
CA CYS A 39 -10.13 9.02 2.28
C CYS A 39 -10.81 10.33 2.66
N GLY A 40 -11.25 11.11 1.66
CA GLY A 40 -11.97 12.36 1.90
C GLY A 40 -11.25 13.36 2.84
N ARG A 41 -9.91 13.47 2.73
CA ARG A 41 -9.00 14.27 3.59
C ARG A 41 -8.65 13.69 4.96
N LYS A 42 -9.10 12.48 5.28
CA LYS A 42 -8.70 11.77 6.52
C LYS A 42 -7.57 10.81 6.24
N PHE A 43 -6.57 10.78 7.11
CA PHE A 43 -5.42 9.87 7.05
C PHE A 43 -5.65 8.67 7.96
N PHE A 44 -5.44 7.47 7.43
CA PHE A 44 -5.51 6.20 8.15
C PHE A 44 -4.17 5.49 7.96
N THR A 45 -3.38 5.37 9.01
CA THR A 45 -2.12 4.64 8.99
C THR A 45 -2.28 3.33 9.76
N LEU A 46 -1.72 2.24 9.25
CA LEU A 46 -1.52 1.06 10.06
C LEU A 46 -0.41 1.40 11.07
N MET A 47 -0.74 1.38 12.36
CA MET A 47 0.29 1.45 13.39
C MET A 47 1.13 0.17 13.28
N GLU A 48 2.36 0.32 12.80
CA GLU A 48 3.37 -0.72 12.99
C GLU A 48 3.55 -0.89 14.51
N ASN A 49 3.37 -2.11 15.00
CA ASN A 49 3.60 -2.44 16.40
C ASN A 49 5.01 -1.95 16.80
N ILE A 50 5.05 -0.99 17.73
CA ILE A 50 6.26 -0.57 18.44
C ILE A 50 6.68 -1.71 19.37
#